data_AF-A0A5K1DA45-F1
#
_entry.id   AF-A0A5K1DA45-F1
#
_cell.length_a   1.000
_cell.length_b   1.000
_cell.length_c   1.000
_cell.angle_alpha   90.00
_cell.angle_beta   90.00
_cell.angle_gamma   90.00
#
_symmetry.space_group_name_H-M   'P 1'
#
loop_
_entity.id
_entity.type
_entity.pdbx_description
1 polymer ?
#
loop_
_entity_poly.entity_id
_entity_poly.type
_entity_poly.pdbx_seq_one_letter_code
_entity_poly.pdbx_strand_id
1 'polypeptide(L)' 'TAAENGLQAWRILVDLRNHIDLVLTEVVMPCLSGIGLLCKIMNHKTCKTIPVISEYFSILLRNVFLQSILHVLHISLH' A
#
# COMPACT_ATOMS: atom_id res chain seq x y z
N THR A 1 3.66 9.86 6.36
CA THR A 1 2.20 9.68 6.57
C THR A 1 1.78 8.30 6.10
N ALA A 2 0.94 7.59 6.87
CA ALA A 2 0.36 6.32 6.44
C ALA A 2 -1.05 6.53 5.86
N ALA A 3 -1.45 5.70 4.91
CA ALA A 3 -2.77 5.70 4.30
C ALA A 3 -3.29 4.27 4.21
N GLU A 4 -4.58 4.06 4.51
CA GLU A 4 -5.22 2.74 4.55
C GLU A 4 -5.57 2.20 3.16
N ASN A 5 -5.60 3.08 2.15
CA ASN A 5 -5.87 2.73 0.76
C ASN A 5 -5.34 3.79 -0.21
N GLY A 6 -5.33 3.46 -1.50
CA GLY A 6 -4.77 4.34 -2.53
C GLY A 6 -5.57 5.62 -2.73
N LEU A 7 -6.86 5.65 -2.39
CA LEU A 7 -7.66 6.87 -2.52
C LEU A 7 -7.30 7.90 -1.44
N GLN A 8 -7.09 7.43 -0.20
CA GLN A 8 -6.59 8.27 0.88
C GLN A 8 -5.15 8.73 0.59
N ALA A 9 -4.30 7.82 0.09
CA ALA A 9 -2.93 8.16 -0.32
C ALA A 9 -2.93 9.26 -1.40
N TRP A 10 -3.82 9.15 -2.39
CA TRP A 10 -3.97 10.17 -3.43
C TRP A 10 -4.34 11.55 -2.85
N ARG A 11 -5.28 11.60 -1.88
CA ARG A 11 -5.67 12.86 -1.23
C ARG A 11 -4.51 13.52 -0.48
N ILE A 12 -3.65 12.72 0.15
CA ILE A 12 -2.46 13.21 0.84
C ILE A 12 -1.43 13.74 -0.16
N LEU A 13 -1.24 13.05 -1.29
CA LEU A 13 -0.27 13.41 -2.33
C LEU A 13 -0.61 14.71 -3.07
N VAL A 14 -1.90 15.01 -3.24
CA VAL A 14 -2.33 16.25 -3.92
C VAL A 14 -2.43 17.46 -3.00
N ASP A 15 -2.38 17.27 -1.68
CA ASP A 15 -2.31 18.38 -0.74
C ASP A 15 -0.90 18.98 -0.78
N LEU A 16 -0.79 20.17 -1.37
CA LEU A 16 0.47 20.89 -1.59
C LEU A 16 1.25 21.23 -0.31
N ARG A 17 0.64 21.06 0.86
CA ARG A 17 1.31 21.23 2.17
C ARG A 17 2.14 20.00 2.54
N ASN A 18 1.89 18.87 1.92
CA ASN A 18 2.61 17.63 2.17
C ASN A 18 3.77 17.52 1.19
N HIS A 19 5.00 17.65 1.69
CA HIS A 19 6.19 17.28 0.93
C HIS A 19 6.37 15.76 1.02
N ILE A 20 5.94 15.06 -0.02
CA ILE A 20 6.10 13.60 -0.17
C ILE A 20 7.05 13.35 -1.34
N ASP A 21 8.23 12.83 -1.03
CA ASP A 21 9.28 12.56 -2.02
C ASP A 21 9.39 11.08 -2.39
N LEU A 22 8.60 10.21 -1.76
CA LEU A 22 8.57 8.77 -2.01
C LEU A 22 7.20 8.19 -1.68
N VAL A 23 6.68 7.32 -2.54
CA VAL A 23 5.49 6.52 -2.28
C VAL A 23 5.87 5.05 -2.20
N LEU A 24 5.66 4.44 -1.04
CA LEU A 24 5.70 3.00 -0.83
C LEU A 24 4.27 2.49 -0.85
N THR A 25 3.95 1.58 -1.76
CA THR A 25 2.59 1.06 -1.92
C THR A 25 2.58 -0.44 -2.15
N GLU A 26 1.57 -1.12 -1.62
CA GLU A 26 1.27 -2.49 -2.01
C GLU A 26 0.64 -2.51 -3.41
N VAL A 27 0.95 -3.56 -4.19
CA VAL A 27 0.38 -3.73 -5.53
C VAL A 27 -1.13 -3.94 -5.48
N VAL A 28 -1.61 -4.70 -4.49
CA VAL A 28 -3.03 -5.01 -4.31
C VAL A 28 -3.48 -4.43 -2.97
N MET A 29 -4.33 -3.40 -3.01
CA MET A 29 -4.95 -2.79 -1.84
C MET A 29 -6.41 -2.44 -2.16
N PRO A 30 -7.31 -2.35 -1.16
CA PRO A 30 -8.71 -2.03 -1.40
C PRO A 30 -8.91 -0.62 -1.99
N CYS A 31 -10.05 -0.40 -2.65
CA CYS A 31 -10.50 0.86 -3.27
C CYS A 31 -9.69 1.38 -4.47
N LEU A 32 -8.37 1.52 -4.34
CA LEU A 32 -7.47 1.92 -5.40
C LEU A 32 -6.15 1.18 -5.23
N SER A 33 -5.81 0.30 -6.17
CA SER A 33 -4.58 -0.51 -6.13
C SER A 33 -3.31 0.34 -6.25
N GLY A 34 -2.15 -0.20 -5.89
CA GLY A 34 -0.86 0.49 -6.06
C GLY A 34 -0.58 0.85 -7.52
N ILE A 35 -0.99 -0.03 -8.44
CA ILE A 35 -0.91 0.23 -9.88
C ILE A 35 -1.84 1.38 -10.28
N GLY A 36 -3.09 1.39 -9.79
CA GLY A 36 -4.03 2.48 -10.06
C GLY A 36 -3.57 3.82 -9.49
N LEU A 37 -2.91 3.80 -8.32
CA LEU A 37 -2.30 4.96 -7.71
C LEU A 37 -1.10 5.47 -8.54
N LEU A 38 -0.23 4.57 -9.01
CA LEU A 38 0.88 4.90 -9.91
C LEU A 38 0.38 5.56 -11.20
N CYS A 39 -0.66 5.00 -11.84
CA CYS A 39 -1.27 5.60 -13.02
C CYS A 39 -1.78 7.02 -12.75
N LYS A 40 -2.35 7.29 -11.57
CA LYS A 40 -2.78 8.64 -11.17
C LYS A 40 -1.62 9.59 -10.98
N ILE A 41 -0.57 9.16 -10.27
CA ILE A 41 0.64 9.96 -10.03
C ILE A 41 1.31 10.32 -11.36
N MET A 42 1.48 9.34 -12.25
CA MET A 42 2.06 9.55 -13.58
C MET A 42 1.21 10.44 -14.50
N ASN A 43 -0.10 10.56 -14.27
CA ASN A 43 -0.95 11.45 -15.05
C ASN A 43 -1.07 12.86 -14.46
N HIS A 44 -0.45 13.13 -13.30
CA HIS A 44 -0.52 14.42 -12.63
C HIS A 44 0.70 15.30 -12.90
N LYS A 45 0.47 16.59 -13.16
CA LYS A 45 1.53 17.51 -13.64
C LYS A 45 2.65 17.72 -12.61
N THR A 46 2.34 17.75 -11.31
CA THR A 46 3.30 18.06 -10.24
C THR A 46 3.81 16.84 -9.49
N CYS A 47 3.12 15.69 -9.56
CA CYS A 47 3.49 14.48 -8.80
C CYS A 47 4.31 13.48 -9.62
N LYS A 48 4.49 13.72 -10.93
CA LYS A 48 5.24 12.85 -11.85
C LYS A 48 6.68 12.58 -11.41
N THR A 49 7.28 13.48 -10.63
CA THR A 49 8.66 13.37 -10.15
C THR A 49 8.79 12.50 -8.91
N ILE A 50 7.68 12.10 -8.28
CA ILE A 50 7.69 11.34 -7.04
C ILE A 50 7.96 9.86 -7.39
N PRO A 51 9.09 9.27 -6.97
CA PRO A 51 9.34 7.85 -7.15
C PRO A 51 8.29 7.01 -6.41
N VAL A 52 7.82 5.95 -7.07
CA VAL A 52 6.89 4.98 -6.50
C VAL A 52 7.56 3.61 -6.44
N ILE A 53 7.72 3.07 -5.25
CA ILE A 53 8.19 1.71 -5.01
C ILE A 53 6.96 0.86 -4.69
N SER A 54 6.65 -0.06 -5.60
CA SER A 54 5.57 -1.04 -5.40
C SER A 54 6.15 -2.28 -4.74
N GLU A 55 5.72 -2.54 -3.52
CA GLU A 55 6.02 -3.79 -2.85
C GLU A 55 4.96 -4.83 -3.22
N TYR A 56 5.43 -5.95 -3.75
CA TYR A 56 4.65 -7.18 -3.82
C TYR A 56 4.67 -7.81 -2.42
N PHE A 57 4.14 -7.09 -1.43
CA PHE A 57 3.91 -7.69 -0.14
C PHE A 57 2.87 -8.79 -0.37
N SER A 58 3.35 -10.02 -0.40
CA SER A 58 2.55 -11.16 -0.77
C SER A 58 1.40 -11.24 0.23
N ILE A 59 0.20 -10.88 -0.20
CA ILE A 59 -1.05 -11.14 0.51
C ILE A 59 -1.13 -12.65 0.87
N LEU A 60 -0.48 -13.50 0.07
CA LEU A 60 -0.28 -14.91 0.36
C LEU A 60 0.55 -15.12 1.63
N LEU A 61 1.66 -14.42 1.82
CA LEU A 61 2.47 -14.53 3.04
C LEU A 61 1.72 -14.01 4.25
N ARG A 62 0.94 -12.94 4.14
CA ARG A 62 0.18 -12.42 5.29
C ARG A 62 -0.89 -13.42 5.75
N ASN A 63 -1.61 -14.04 4.80
CA ASN A 63 -2.61 -15.06 5.10
C ASN A 63 -1.98 -16.38 5.54
N VAL A 64 -0.92 -16.84 4.88
CA VAL A 64 -0.19 -18.07 5.27
C VAL A 64 0.46 -17.90 6.64
N PHE A 65 1.02 -16.73 6.94
CA PHE A 65 1.61 -16.43 8.25
C PHE A 65 0.54 -16.34 9.35
N LEU A 66 -0.58 -15.65 9.10
CA LEU A 66 -1.71 -15.63 10.04
C LEU A 66 -2.30 -17.02 10.27
N GLN A 67 -2.41 -17.84 9.23
CA GLN A 67 -2.93 -19.20 9.33
C GLN A 67 -1.93 -20.13 10.04
N SER A 68 -0.63 -19.92 9.84
CA SER A 68 0.43 -20.64 10.56
C SER A 68 0.42 -20.26 12.04
N ILE A 69 0.28 -18.98 12.38
CA ILE A 69 0.15 -18.50 13.76
C ILE A 69 -1.11 -19.06 14.42
N LEU A 70 -2.26 -19.02 13.74
CA LEU A 70 -3.51 -19.56 14.26
C LEU A 70 -3.42 -21.07 14.51
N HIS A 71 -2.76 -21.79 13.59
CA HIS A 71 -2.55 -23.24 13.73
C HIS A 71 -1.62 -23.55 14.90
N VAL A 72 -0.54 -22.78 15.10
CA VAL A 72 0.37 -22.93 16.25
C VAL A 72 -0.33 -22.59 17.58
N LEU A 73 -1.16 -21.55 17.61
CA LEU A 73 -1.97 -21.19 18.78
C LEU A 73 -3.00 -22.28 19.12
N HIS A 74 -3.67 -22.83 18.11
CA HIS A 74 -4.64 -23.92 18.29
C HIS A 74 -3.97 -25.20 18.82
N ILE A 75 -2.75 -25.52 18.35
CA ILE A 75 -1.95 -26.65 18.87
C ILE A 75 -1.45 -26.38 20.29
N SER A 76 -1.07 -25.15 20.63
CA SER A 76 -0.58 -24.81 21.99
C SER A 76 -1.68 -24.75 23.05
N LEU A 77 -2.95 -24.61 22.64
CA LEU A 77 -4.11 -24.58 23.53
C LEU A 77 -4.69 -25.97 23.82
N HIS A 78 -4.07 -27.03 23.29
CA HIS A 78 -4.57 -28.41 23.35
C HIS A 78 -3.49 -29.38 23.86
#